data_AF-A0A2V2W3Q2-F1
#
_entry.id   AF-A0A2V2W3Q2-F1
#
_cell.length_a   1.000
_cell.length_b   1.000
_cell.length_c   1.000
_cell.angle_alpha   90.00
_cell.angle_beta   90.00
_cell.angle_gamma   90.00
#
_symmetry.space_group_name_H-M   'P 1'
#
loop_
_entity.id
_entity.type
_entity.pdbx_description
1 polymer ?
#
loop_
_entity_poly.entity_id
_entity_poly.type
_entity_poly.pdbx_seq_one_letter_code
_entity_poly.pdbx_strand_id
1 'polypeptide(L)'
;MTIPFLMGRRRYERLRVDLIFFLVNCTVLGLAACLIRVMMLPAEEEQLLLGGLRHALSWSHGKLLSTEVSLEEKRATGFNVFTDPAPSEIRGFSASLRDLIQAVEHLRSTYPDTPSLHRCFRIANGIAALPALTTPLMKIMTGCEVLLRECYEWERNASRGTSILSHMTKLSSFVLRWRRLELHCWSQVFTAKREEWEMKSGMRWFWLCDLIEGGGFDDG
;
A
#
# COMPACT_ATOMS: atom_id res chain seq x y z
N MET A 1 20.87 -28.36 -34.47
CA MET A 1 19.40 -28.36 -34.39
C MET A 1 18.96 -26.90 -34.45
N THR A 2 18.56 -26.49 -35.64
CA THR A 2 18.48 -25.11 -36.11
C THR A 2 17.08 -24.58 -35.80
N ILE A 3 16.95 -23.47 -35.09
CA ILE A 3 15.66 -22.77 -34.92
C ILE A 3 15.61 -21.65 -35.96
N PRO A 4 14.77 -21.74 -37.00
CA PRO A 4 14.54 -20.62 -37.90
C PRO A 4 13.50 -19.70 -37.25
N PHE A 5 13.93 -18.54 -36.76
CA PHE A 5 13.02 -17.48 -36.32
C PHE A 5 13.20 -16.25 -37.21
N LEU A 6 12.78 -16.39 -38.46
CA LEU A 6 12.58 -15.29 -39.40
C LEU A 6 11.14 -15.33 -39.90
N MET A 7 10.25 -14.60 -39.22
CA MET A 7 9.12 -13.88 -39.81
C MET A 7 8.33 -13.21 -38.69
N GLY A 8 8.21 -11.87 -38.74
CA GLY A 8 7.27 -11.15 -37.86
C GLY A 8 7.59 -9.71 -37.48
N ARG A 9 8.60 -9.04 -38.05
CA ARG A 9 8.96 -7.62 -37.77
C ARG A 9 7.92 -6.56 -38.20
N ARG A 10 6.64 -6.88 -38.45
CA ARG A 10 5.62 -5.89 -38.89
C ARG A 10 4.22 -6.06 -38.27
N ARG A 11 4.11 -6.33 -36.97
CA ARG A 11 2.79 -6.33 -36.31
C ARG A 11 2.71 -5.62 -34.96
N TYR A 12 3.81 -5.06 -34.44
CA TYR A 12 3.83 -4.38 -33.13
C TYR A 12 3.95 -2.84 -33.17
N GLU A 13 4.15 -2.23 -34.34
CA GLU A 13 4.24 -0.76 -34.47
C GLU A 13 2.92 -0.05 -34.79
N ARG A 14 1.82 -0.79 -35.00
CA ARG A 14 0.48 -0.21 -35.27
C ARG A 14 -0.43 -0.10 -34.03
N LEU A 15 0.06 -0.43 -32.84
CA LEU A 15 -0.70 -0.28 -31.58
C LEU A 15 -0.17 0.84 -30.66
N ARG A 16 0.91 1.51 -31.05
CA ARG A 16 1.51 2.60 -30.26
C ARG A 16 1.07 4.00 -30.68
N VAL A 17 0.45 4.15 -31.86
CA VAL A 17 0.08 5.46 -32.42
C VAL A 17 -1.42 5.79 -32.27
N ASP A 18 -2.28 4.78 -32.13
CA ASP A 18 -3.74 5.01 -31.96
C ASP A 18 -4.17 5.22 -30.49
N LEU A 19 -3.39 4.77 -29.50
CA LEU A 19 -3.78 4.89 -28.08
C LEU A 19 -3.40 6.25 -27.45
N ILE A 20 -2.40 6.94 -28.01
CA ILE A 20 -1.96 8.26 -27.53
C ILE A 20 -2.84 9.38 -28.11
N PHE A 21 -3.42 9.19 -29.31
CA PHE A 21 -4.35 10.15 -29.90
C PHE A 21 -5.75 10.11 -29.24
N PHE A 22 -6.16 8.97 -28.68
CA PHE A 22 -7.47 8.84 -28.04
C PHE A 22 -7.54 9.40 -26.61
N LEU A 23 -6.39 9.46 -25.90
CA LEU A 23 -6.33 9.94 -24.51
C LEU A 23 -6.10 11.45 -24.37
N VAL A 24 -5.64 12.14 -25.42
CA VAL A 24 -5.35 13.59 -25.34
C VAL A 24 -6.53 14.47 -25.79
N ASN A 25 -7.51 13.94 -26.53
CA ASN A 25 -8.65 14.73 -27.03
C ASN A 25 -9.97 14.55 -26.25
N CYS A 26 -10.03 13.70 -25.22
CA CYS A 26 -11.27 13.38 -24.52
C CYS A 26 -11.44 14.07 -23.15
N THR A 27 -10.42 14.75 -22.63
CA THR A 27 -10.43 15.26 -21.24
C THR A 27 -10.76 16.74 -21.07
N VAL A 28 -10.82 17.54 -22.14
CA VAL A 28 -10.97 19.01 -21.98
C VAL A 28 -12.32 19.57 -22.47
N LEU A 29 -13.08 18.84 -23.28
CA LEU A 29 -14.43 19.28 -23.74
C LEU A 29 -15.61 18.47 -23.18
N GLY A 30 -15.37 17.31 -22.55
CA GLY A 30 -16.42 16.47 -21.98
C GLY A 30 -16.86 16.84 -20.55
N LEU A 31 -16.01 17.50 -19.76
CA LEU A 31 -16.30 17.80 -18.35
C LEU A 31 -17.12 19.08 -18.15
N ALA A 32 -17.00 20.07 -19.04
CA ALA A 32 -17.78 21.31 -18.94
C ALA A 32 -19.26 21.09 -19.26
N ALA A 33 -19.58 20.25 -20.26
CA ALA A 33 -20.97 19.90 -20.57
C ALA A 33 -21.58 18.93 -19.53
N CYS A 34 -20.77 18.09 -18.90
CA CYS A 34 -21.22 17.19 -17.83
C CYS A 34 -21.55 17.96 -16.54
N LEU A 35 -20.70 18.92 -16.13
CA LEU A 35 -20.93 19.73 -14.93
C LEU A 35 -22.13 20.68 -15.07
N ILE A 36 -22.36 21.25 -16.25
CA ILE A 36 -23.49 22.17 -16.48
C ILE A 36 -24.83 21.41 -16.51
N ARG A 37 -24.86 20.14 -16.94
CA ARG A 37 -26.08 19.31 -16.90
C ARG A 37 -26.36 18.71 -15.53
N VAL A 38 -25.36 18.60 -14.66
CA VAL A 38 -25.52 18.13 -13.27
C VAL A 38 -26.10 19.21 -12.34
N MET A 39 -26.00 20.50 -12.69
CA MET A 39 -26.46 21.60 -11.80
C MET A 39 -27.92 22.05 -12.00
N MET A 40 -28.64 21.51 -12.99
CA MET A 40 -30.06 21.82 -13.20
C MET A 40 -30.81 20.54 -13.58
N LEU A 41 -31.07 19.68 -12.59
CA LEU A 41 -32.02 18.58 -12.72
C LEU A 41 -33.09 18.66 -11.61
N PRO A 42 -34.36 18.42 -11.94
CA PRO A 42 -35.48 18.61 -11.04
C PRO A 42 -35.48 17.59 -9.89
N ALA A 43 -36.02 18.02 -8.74
CA ALA A 43 -35.95 17.37 -7.42
C ALA A 43 -36.57 15.96 -7.30
N GLU A 44 -37.05 15.35 -8.37
CA GLU A 44 -37.68 14.02 -8.34
C GLU A 44 -36.69 12.86 -8.57
N GLU A 45 -35.46 13.12 -9.04
CA GLU A 45 -34.44 12.09 -9.30
C GLU A 45 -33.46 11.82 -8.15
N GLU A 46 -33.53 12.58 -7.04
CA GLU A 46 -32.63 12.42 -5.88
C GLU A 46 -32.73 11.02 -5.23
N GLN A 47 -33.89 10.38 -5.25
CA GLN A 47 -34.08 9.08 -4.60
C GLN A 47 -33.38 7.91 -5.34
N LEU A 48 -33.27 7.98 -6.66
CA LEU A 48 -32.59 6.98 -7.48
C LEU A 48 -31.06 7.12 -7.36
N LEU A 49 -30.55 8.35 -7.31
CA LEU A 49 -29.13 8.63 -7.10
C LEU A 49 -28.69 8.28 -5.67
N LEU A 50 -29.49 8.62 -4.65
CA LEU A 50 -29.22 8.21 -3.27
C LEU A 50 -29.36 6.69 -3.06
N GLY A 51 -30.20 6.02 -3.84
CA GLY A 51 -30.32 4.55 -3.87
C GLY A 51 -29.08 3.87 -4.45
N GLY A 52 -28.59 4.36 -5.59
CA GLY A 52 -27.34 3.90 -6.20
C GLY A 52 -26.12 4.18 -5.32
N LEU A 53 -26.09 5.37 -4.70
CA LEU A 53 -25.05 5.73 -3.73
C LEU A 53 -25.17 4.93 -2.43
N ARG A 54 -26.36 4.55 -1.94
CA ARG A 54 -26.52 3.62 -0.80
C ARG A 54 -25.99 2.24 -1.10
N HIS A 55 -26.16 1.73 -2.33
CA HIS A 55 -25.62 0.43 -2.73
C HIS A 55 -24.09 0.48 -2.96
N ALA A 56 -23.58 1.57 -3.55
CA ALA A 56 -22.15 1.79 -3.70
C ALA A 56 -21.45 2.04 -2.34
N LEU A 57 -22.10 2.78 -1.44
CA LEU A 57 -21.65 2.98 -0.07
C LEU A 57 -21.76 1.68 0.72
N SER A 58 -22.82 0.88 0.63
CA SER A 58 -22.91 -0.40 1.35
C SER A 58 -21.84 -1.39 0.89
N TRP A 59 -21.53 -1.41 -0.42
CA TRP A 59 -20.45 -2.22 -0.97
C TRP A 59 -19.07 -1.76 -0.47
N SER A 60 -18.87 -0.45 -0.37
CA SER A 60 -17.65 0.15 0.18
C SER A 60 -17.55 -0.03 1.71
N HIS A 61 -18.67 0.04 2.43
CA HIS A 61 -18.73 -0.12 3.89
C HIS A 61 -18.52 -1.58 4.31
N GLY A 62 -19.02 -2.54 3.52
CA GLY A 62 -18.83 -3.97 3.76
C GLY A 62 -17.35 -4.40 3.73
N LYS A 63 -16.55 -3.85 2.80
CA LYS A 63 -15.09 -4.05 2.76
C LYS A 63 -14.34 -3.33 3.88
N LEU A 64 -14.90 -2.25 4.44
CA LEU A 64 -14.34 -1.61 5.62
C LEU A 64 -14.60 -2.44 6.90
N LEU A 65 -15.75 -3.12 6.99
CA LEU A 65 -16.18 -3.83 8.20
C LEU A 65 -15.83 -5.32 8.22
N SER A 66 -15.21 -5.85 7.16
CA SER A 66 -14.88 -7.28 7.10
C SER A 66 -13.84 -7.64 8.17
N THR A 67 -14.35 -8.33 9.17
CA THR A 67 -13.68 -9.19 10.14
C THR A 67 -12.57 -9.99 9.47
N GLU A 68 -11.43 -10.04 10.14
CA GLU A 68 -10.24 -10.86 9.85
C GLU A 68 -10.31 -11.73 8.58
N VAL A 69 -9.83 -11.20 7.45
CA VAL A 69 -9.66 -12.00 6.23
C VAL A 69 -8.65 -13.11 6.53
N SER A 70 -9.04 -14.37 6.30
CA SER A 70 -8.21 -15.55 6.57
C SER A 70 -6.90 -15.47 5.79
N LEU A 71 -5.82 -16.01 6.36
CA LEU A 71 -4.51 -16.02 5.70
C LEU A 71 -4.56 -16.73 4.34
N GLU A 72 -5.40 -17.76 4.21
CA GLU A 72 -5.63 -18.53 2.98
C GLU A 72 -6.35 -17.71 1.90
N GLU A 73 -7.28 -16.82 2.29
CA GLU A 73 -8.00 -15.95 1.36
C GLU A 73 -7.08 -14.85 0.81
N LYS A 74 -6.19 -14.30 1.65
CA LYS A 74 -5.12 -13.38 1.19
C LYS A 74 -4.15 -14.07 0.23
N ARG A 75 -3.88 -15.37 0.45
CA ARG A 75 -3.04 -16.18 -0.45
C ARG A 75 -3.69 -16.34 -1.83
N ALA A 76 -4.99 -16.62 -1.87
CA ALA A 76 -5.75 -16.84 -3.11
C ALA A 76 -5.91 -15.57 -3.96
N THR A 77 -5.95 -14.40 -3.31
CA THR A 77 -6.12 -13.09 -3.96
C THR A 77 -4.83 -12.50 -4.54
N GLY A 78 -3.68 -13.17 -4.35
CA GLY A 78 -2.39 -12.66 -4.82
C GLY A 78 -1.86 -11.47 -4.02
N PHE A 79 -2.34 -11.27 -2.80
CA PHE A 79 -1.96 -10.15 -1.93
C PHE A 79 -0.45 -10.11 -1.66
N ASN A 80 0.17 -8.96 -1.95
CA ASN A 80 1.59 -8.70 -1.68
C ASN A 80 1.75 -7.72 -0.52
N VAL A 81 2.12 -8.25 0.66
CA VAL A 81 2.28 -7.46 1.89
C VAL A 81 3.27 -6.28 1.79
N PHE A 82 4.24 -6.35 0.86
CA PHE A 82 5.29 -5.34 0.70
C PHE A 82 4.84 -4.16 -0.15
N THR A 83 3.85 -4.35 -1.01
CA THR A 83 3.35 -3.35 -1.95
C THR A 83 1.94 -2.90 -1.60
N ASP A 84 1.09 -3.83 -1.15
CA ASP A 84 -0.33 -3.61 -1.00
C ASP A 84 -0.69 -3.09 0.41
N PRO A 85 -1.65 -2.15 0.50
CA PRO A 85 -2.21 -1.69 1.76
C PRO A 85 -3.22 -2.71 2.32
N ALA A 86 -3.25 -2.86 3.65
CA ALA A 86 -4.19 -3.74 4.35
C ALA A 86 -5.05 -2.96 5.37
N PRO A 87 -6.09 -2.21 4.93
CA PRO A 87 -6.85 -1.30 5.78
C PRO A 87 -7.62 -2.01 6.92
N SER A 88 -8.02 -3.27 6.73
CA SER A 88 -8.68 -4.06 7.78
C SER A 88 -7.76 -4.32 8.98
N GLU A 89 -6.51 -4.71 8.71
CA GLU A 89 -5.48 -4.92 9.74
C GLU A 89 -5.08 -3.60 10.42
N ILE A 90 -4.94 -2.53 9.62
CA ILE A 90 -4.56 -1.20 10.12
C ILE A 90 -5.64 -0.60 11.01
N ARG A 91 -6.93 -0.87 10.76
CA ARG A 91 -8.03 -0.38 11.61
C ARG A 91 -7.86 -0.85 13.05
N GLY A 92 -7.67 -2.14 13.29
CA GLY A 92 -7.49 -2.70 14.64
C GLY A 92 -6.24 -2.15 15.31
N PHE A 93 -5.14 -2.05 14.57
CA PHE A 93 -3.89 -1.46 15.04
C PHE A 93 -4.04 0.02 15.41
N SER A 94 -4.77 0.81 14.61
CA SER A 94 -4.92 2.25 14.81
C SER A 94 -5.63 2.60 16.13
N ALA A 95 -6.56 1.77 16.58
CA ALA A 95 -7.20 1.92 17.88
C ALA A 95 -6.19 1.70 19.01
N SER A 96 -5.43 0.60 18.96
CA SER A 96 -4.40 0.29 19.96
C SER A 96 -3.27 1.33 19.99
N LEU A 97 -2.89 1.87 18.83
CA LEU A 97 -1.90 2.93 18.71
C LEU A 97 -2.40 4.23 19.35
N ARG A 98 -3.67 4.57 19.17
CA ARG A 98 -4.29 5.76 19.78
C ARG A 98 -4.30 5.67 21.30
N ASP A 99 -4.64 4.51 21.85
CA ASP A 99 -4.60 4.27 23.29
C ASP A 99 -3.19 4.48 23.86
N LEU A 100 -2.16 3.98 23.16
CA LEU A 100 -0.76 4.22 23.52
C LEU A 100 -0.41 5.72 23.45
N ILE A 101 -0.82 6.43 22.39
CA ILE A 101 -0.53 7.88 22.24
C ILE A 101 -1.10 8.65 23.43
N GLN A 102 -2.34 8.36 23.84
CA GLN A 102 -2.97 9.01 25.00
C GLN A 102 -2.23 8.72 26.30
N ALA A 103 -1.87 7.45 26.54
CA ALA A 103 -1.10 7.07 27.73
C ALA A 103 0.28 7.74 27.76
N VAL A 104 0.99 7.77 26.63
CA VAL A 104 2.30 8.42 26.50
C VAL A 104 2.20 9.92 26.70
N GLU A 105 1.16 10.59 26.19
CA GLU A 105 0.97 12.03 26.39
C GLU A 105 0.76 12.38 27.87
N HIS A 106 -0.06 11.58 28.58
CA HIS A 106 -0.24 11.72 30.02
C HIS A 106 1.06 11.51 30.80
N LEU A 107 1.87 10.52 30.41
CA LEU A 107 3.16 10.29 31.05
C LEU A 107 4.13 11.44 30.78
N ARG A 108 4.08 12.03 29.58
CA ARG A 108 4.95 13.15 29.19
C ARG A 108 4.64 14.44 29.94
N SER A 109 3.39 14.68 30.34
CA SER A 109 3.03 15.80 31.21
C SER A 109 3.55 15.62 32.64
N THR A 110 3.60 14.38 33.11
CA THR A 110 4.11 14.04 34.45
C THR A 110 5.64 14.03 34.48
N TYR A 111 6.28 13.58 33.39
CA TYR A 111 7.73 13.38 33.28
C TYR A 111 8.31 14.10 32.05
N PRO A 112 8.36 15.45 32.04
CA PRO A 112 8.74 16.24 30.86
C PRO A 112 10.19 16.04 30.42
N ASP A 113 11.09 15.71 31.35
CA ASP A 113 12.54 15.61 31.08
C ASP A 113 12.95 14.29 30.41
N THR A 114 12.01 13.39 30.12
CA THR A 114 12.32 12.03 29.67
C THR A 114 12.34 11.93 28.14
N PRO A 115 13.51 11.77 27.50
CA PRO A 115 13.61 11.82 26.05
C PRO A 115 12.97 10.62 25.35
N SER A 116 12.87 9.46 26.01
CA SER A 116 12.21 8.27 25.47
C SER A 116 10.73 8.52 25.20
N LEU A 117 9.99 9.14 26.13
CA LEU A 117 8.57 9.47 25.95
C LEU A 117 8.34 10.44 24.78
N HIS A 118 9.22 11.43 24.61
CA HIS A 118 9.17 12.34 23.46
C HIS A 118 9.39 11.61 22.14
N ARG A 119 10.35 10.67 22.08
CA ARG A 119 10.59 9.85 20.89
C ARG A 119 9.42 8.91 20.60
N CYS A 120 8.89 8.23 21.62
CA CYS A 120 7.68 7.40 21.51
C CYS A 120 6.52 8.19 20.90
N PHE A 121 6.22 9.37 21.46
CA PHE A 121 5.12 10.20 20.99
C PHE A 121 5.32 10.63 19.53
N ARG A 122 6.53 11.08 19.18
CA ARG A 122 6.84 11.50 17.81
C ARG A 122 6.69 10.35 16.80
N ILE A 123 7.21 9.16 17.13
CA ILE A 123 7.11 7.99 16.26
C ILE A 123 5.65 7.54 16.14
N ALA A 124 4.92 7.46 17.25
CA ALA A 124 3.53 7.04 17.25
C ALA A 124 2.63 7.98 16.42
N ASN A 125 2.80 9.30 16.55
CA ASN A 125 2.10 10.27 15.70
C ASN A 125 2.56 10.19 14.24
N GLY A 126 3.85 9.96 13.98
CA GLY A 126 4.36 9.73 12.64
C GLY A 126 3.70 8.53 11.95
N ILE A 127 3.51 7.42 12.68
CA ILE A 127 2.79 6.24 12.19
C ILE A 127 1.31 6.56 11.97
N ALA A 128 0.66 7.27 12.90
CA ALA A 128 -0.75 7.63 12.80
C ALA A 128 -1.05 8.59 11.63
N ALA A 129 -0.06 9.39 11.22
CA ALA A 129 -0.16 10.30 10.09
C ALA A 129 -0.01 9.60 8.72
N LEU A 130 0.43 8.32 8.69
CA LEU A 130 0.57 7.59 7.44
C LEU A 130 -0.82 7.29 6.82
N PRO A 131 -1.01 7.53 5.52
CA PRO A 131 -2.27 7.22 4.85
C PRO A 131 -2.50 5.70 4.79
N ALA A 132 -3.52 5.23 5.50
CA ALA A 132 -3.81 3.79 5.67
C ALA A 132 -4.20 3.07 4.38
N LEU A 133 -4.69 3.79 3.36
CA LEU A 133 -5.15 3.21 2.09
C LEU A 133 -4.05 3.13 1.03
N THR A 134 -2.89 3.76 1.23
CA THR A 134 -1.82 3.80 0.22
C THR A 134 -0.49 3.28 0.75
N THR A 135 -0.32 3.26 2.06
CA THR A 135 0.92 2.81 2.69
C THR A 135 0.96 1.28 2.74
N PRO A 136 2.03 0.63 2.26
CA PRO A 136 2.16 -0.82 2.36
C PRO A 136 2.26 -1.24 3.83
N LEU A 137 1.68 -2.39 4.17
CA LEU A 137 1.57 -2.86 5.55
C LEU A 137 2.95 -2.99 6.23
N MET A 138 3.95 -3.45 5.49
CA MET A 138 5.31 -3.64 6.02
C MET A 138 5.95 -2.34 6.51
N LYS A 139 5.66 -1.20 5.87
CA LYS A 139 6.18 0.10 6.32
C LYS A 139 5.61 0.50 7.69
N ILE A 140 4.33 0.19 7.92
CA ILE A 140 3.67 0.43 9.21
C ILE A 140 4.22 -0.52 10.28
N MET A 141 4.41 -1.80 9.94
CA MET A 141 5.02 -2.78 10.83
C MET A 141 6.41 -2.35 11.29
N THR A 142 7.29 -1.95 10.36
CA THR A 142 8.63 -1.45 10.71
C THR A 142 8.55 -0.24 11.62
N GLY A 143 7.65 0.71 11.36
CA GLY A 143 7.40 1.85 12.25
C GLY A 143 7.02 1.39 13.66
N CYS A 144 6.12 0.41 13.78
CA CYS A 144 5.71 -0.16 15.06
C CYS A 144 6.87 -0.85 15.81
N GLU A 145 7.78 -1.53 15.10
CA GLU A 145 8.98 -2.13 15.70
C GLU A 145 9.94 -1.07 16.26
N VAL A 146 10.08 0.07 15.57
CA VAL A 146 10.84 1.21 16.11
C VAL A 146 10.14 1.78 17.36
N LEU A 147 8.82 1.95 17.30
CA LEU A 147 8.04 2.45 18.43
C LEU A 147 8.17 1.57 19.67
N LEU A 148 8.03 0.25 19.51
CA LEU A 148 8.15 -0.72 20.61
C LEU A 148 9.52 -0.67 21.29
N ARG A 149 10.61 -0.43 20.54
CA ARG A 149 11.95 -0.26 21.11
C ARG A 149 12.03 0.98 22.00
N GLU A 150 11.47 2.11 21.58
CA GLU A 150 11.45 3.31 22.42
C GLU A 150 10.53 3.14 23.64
N CYS A 151 9.39 2.46 23.48
CA CYS A 151 8.52 2.12 24.62
C CYS A 151 9.24 1.24 25.64
N TYR A 152 10.06 0.31 25.19
CA TYR A 152 10.86 -0.55 26.05
C TYR A 152 11.88 0.24 26.88
N GLU A 153 12.54 1.26 26.30
CA GLU A 153 13.48 2.11 27.03
C GLU A 153 12.81 2.89 28.18
N TRP A 154 11.55 3.28 28.02
CA TRP A 154 10.76 3.83 29.12
C TRP A 154 10.42 2.74 30.14
N GLU A 155 9.84 1.62 29.70
CA GLU A 155 9.33 0.56 30.58
C GLU A 155 10.40 -0.01 31.50
N ARG A 156 11.64 -0.16 31.01
CA ARG A 156 12.82 -0.58 31.78
C ARG A 156 13.00 0.21 33.09
N ASN A 157 12.72 1.51 33.07
CA ASN A 157 12.96 2.41 34.19
C ASN A 157 11.65 2.84 34.87
N ALA A 158 10.50 2.37 34.38
CA ALA A 158 9.19 2.77 34.84
C ALA A 158 8.82 2.05 36.15
N SER A 159 8.06 2.75 37.00
CA SER A 159 7.42 2.13 38.15
C SER A 159 6.20 1.30 37.71
N ARG A 160 5.72 0.39 38.57
CA ARG A 160 4.51 -0.40 38.29
C ARG A 160 3.27 0.46 38.02
N GLY A 161 3.17 1.65 38.64
CA GLY A 161 2.06 2.57 38.46
C GLY A 161 2.07 3.35 37.15
N THR A 162 3.20 3.37 36.44
CA THR A 162 3.42 4.12 35.19
C THR A 162 3.81 3.19 34.02
N SER A 163 3.50 1.90 34.17
CA SER A 163 3.82 0.87 33.19
C SER A 163 2.91 0.98 31.96
N ILE A 164 3.51 0.88 30.78
CA ILE A 164 2.83 0.81 29.48
C ILE A 164 2.91 -0.59 28.86
N LEU A 165 3.33 -1.59 29.63
CA LEU A 165 3.54 -2.96 29.18
C LEU A 165 2.29 -3.57 28.55
N SER A 166 1.10 -3.24 29.05
CA SER A 166 -0.18 -3.69 28.50
C SER A 166 -0.39 -3.21 27.06
N HIS A 167 -0.05 -1.95 26.77
CA HIS A 167 -0.10 -1.39 25.42
C HIS A 167 0.97 -2.01 24.51
N MET A 168 2.20 -2.18 25.02
CA MET A 168 3.28 -2.83 24.26
C MET A 168 2.94 -4.27 23.88
N THR A 169 2.30 -5.02 24.78
CA THR A 169 1.89 -6.41 24.52
C THR A 169 0.85 -6.47 23.40
N LYS A 170 -0.14 -5.57 23.42
CA LYS A 170 -1.14 -5.46 22.34
C LYS A 170 -0.48 -5.12 20.99
N LEU A 171 0.42 -4.14 20.95
CA LEU A 171 1.09 -3.77 19.71
C LEU A 171 2.02 -4.89 19.20
N SER A 172 2.71 -5.59 20.10
CA SER A 172 3.55 -6.74 19.75
C SER A 172 2.76 -7.88 19.12
N SER A 173 1.49 -8.10 19.52
CA SER A 173 0.66 -9.15 18.91
C SER A 173 0.32 -8.85 17.45
N PHE A 174 0.11 -7.57 17.09
CA PHE A 174 -0.04 -7.15 15.69
C PHE A 174 1.24 -7.38 14.90
N VAL A 175 2.41 -7.03 15.44
CA VAL A 175 3.70 -7.28 14.77
C VAL A 175 3.87 -8.78 14.49
N LEU A 176 3.63 -9.65 15.48
CA LEU A 176 3.72 -11.09 15.29
C LEU A 176 2.75 -11.60 14.22
N ARG A 177 1.51 -11.11 14.22
CA ARG A 177 0.51 -11.44 13.19
C ARG A 177 0.97 -11.01 11.80
N TRP A 178 1.53 -9.82 11.66
CA TRP A 178 2.03 -9.31 10.38
C TRP A 178 3.28 -10.02 9.90
N ARG A 179 4.17 -10.47 10.80
CA ARG A 179 5.30 -11.35 10.44
C ARG A 179 4.85 -12.71 9.94
N ARG A 180 3.79 -13.28 10.53
CA ARG A 180 3.18 -14.52 9.99
C ARG A 180 2.59 -14.27 8.61
N LEU A 181 1.82 -13.19 8.45
CA LEU A 181 1.26 -12.81 7.15
C LEU A 181 2.36 -12.59 6.11
N GLU A 182 3.46 -11.95 6.51
CA GLU A 182 4.63 -11.74 5.67
C GLU A 182 5.09 -13.08 5.11
N LEU A 183 5.44 -14.04 5.97
CA LEU A 183 5.87 -15.41 5.59
C LEU A 183 4.89 -16.10 4.64
N HIS A 184 3.57 -15.96 4.85
CA HIS A 184 2.56 -16.57 3.98
C HIS A 184 2.56 -15.97 2.56
N CYS A 185 2.96 -14.71 2.41
CA CYS A 185 3.02 -14.00 1.14
C CYS A 185 4.33 -14.21 0.36
N TRP A 186 5.35 -14.89 0.92
CA TRP A 186 6.67 -15.00 0.25
C TRP A 186 6.57 -15.67 -1.12
N SER A 187 5.70 -16.66 -1.27
CA SER A 187 5.54 -17.36 -2.56
C SER A 187 5.07 -16.42 -3.69
N GLN A 188 4.11 -15.53 -3.39
CA GLN A 188 3.60 -14.54 -4.32
C GLN A 188 4.65 -13.47 -4.60
N VAL A 189 5.34 -13.01 -3.55
CA VAL A 189 6.39 -11.98 -3.66
C VAL A 189 7.51 -12.45 -4.58
N PHE A 190 7.97 -13.70 -4.43
CA PHE A 190 9.00 -14.25 -5.32
C PHE A 190 8.52 -14.44 -6.75
N THR A 191 7.27 -14.85 -6.94
CA THR A 191 6.68 -15.01 -8.29
C THR A 191 6.61 -13.65 -8.99
N ALA A 192 6.01 -12.66 -8.33
CA ALA A 192 5.93 -11.29 -8.86
C ALA A 192 7.32 -10.70 -9.13
N LYS A 193 8.29 -10.96 -8.24
CA LYS A 193 9.66 -10.46 -8.43
C LYS A 193 10.36 -11.15 -9.59
N ARG A 194 10.17 -12.45 -9.78
CA ARG A 194 10.68 -13.21 -10.92
C ARG A 194 10.16 -12.61 -12.23
N GLU A 195 8.86 -12.41 -12.35
CA GLU A 195 8.23 -11.82 -13.55
C GLU A 195 8.80 -10.43 -13.86
N GLU A 196 8.99 -9.59 -12.84
CA GLU A 196 9.63 -8.28 -12.98
C GLU A 196 11.06 -8.40 -13.55
N TRP A 197 11.85 -9.37 -13.06
CA TRP A 197 13.22 -9.58 -13.52
C TRP A 197 13.32 -10.24 -14.90
N GLU A 198 12.39 -11.13 -15.25
CA GLU A 198 12.29 -11.73 -16.59
C GLU A 198 12.02 -10.63 -17.62
N MET A 199 11.09 -9.72 -17.34
CA MET A 199 10.81 -8.57 -18.21
C MET A 199 12.04 -7.65 -18.35
N LYS A 200 12.72 -7.32 -17.24
CA LYS A 200 13.96 -6.51 -17.28
C LYS A 200 15.07 -7.19 -18.05
N SER A 201 15.22 -8.50 -17.91
CA SER A 201 16.25 -9.28 -18.61
C SER A 201 15.96 -9.33 -20.11
N GLY A 202 14.70 -9.49 -20.51
CA GLY A 202 14.28 -9.38 -21.91
C GLY A 202 14.61 -8.01 -22.51
N MET A 203 14.40 -6.93 -21.77
CA MET A 203 14.78 -5.58 -22.24
C MET A 203 16.30 -5.42 -22.38
N ARG A 204 17.09 -5.99 -21.46
CA ARG A 204 18.55 -5.99 -21.55
C ARG A 204 19.09 -6.82 -22.70
N TRP A 205 18.39 -7.90 -23.07
CA TRP A 205 18.74 -8.70 -24.24
C TRP A 205 18.70 -7.86 -25.53
N PHE A 206 17.66 -7.04 -25.72
CA PHE A 206 17.60 -6.12 -26.87
C PHE A 206 18.75 -5.11 -26.87
N TRP A 207 19.09 -4.55 -25.70
CA TRP A 207 20.25 -3.66 -25.58
C TRP A 207 21.56 -4.34 -25.99
N LEU A 208 21.74 -5.62 -25.63
CA LEU A 208 22.91 -6.40 -26.03
C LEU A 208 22.95 -6.65 -27.55
N CYS A 209 21.80 -6.95 -28.17
CA CYS A 209 21.70 -7.12 -29.62
C CYS A 209 22.08 -5.83 -30.35
N ASP A 210 21.55 -4.68 -29.91
CA ASP A 210 21.87 -3.38 -30.51
C ASP A 210 23.37 -3.05 -30.42
N LEU A 211 24.03 -3.42 -29.31
CA LEU A 211 25.48 -3.22 -29.15
C LEU A 211 26.29 -4.07 -30.13
N ILE A 212 25.90 -5.32 -30.34
CA ILE A 212 26.60 -6.24 -31.26
C ILE A 212 26.36 -5.84 -32.72
N GLU A 213 25.12 -5.47 -33.08
CA GLU A 213 24.77 -5.02 -34.42
C GLU A 213 25.37 -3.64 -34.75
N GLY A 214 25.44 -2.74 -33.76
CA GLY A 214 26.01 -1.39 -33.91
C GLY A 214 27.55 -1.34 -33.91
N GLY A 215 28.23 -2.39 -33.42
CA GLY A 215 29.69 -2.48 -33.43
C GLY A 215 30.30 -3.08 -34.71
N GLY A 216 29.47 -3.46 -35.70
CA GLY A 216 29.89 -4.19 -36.91
C GLY A 216 29.99 -3.36 -38.19
N PHE A 217 30.07 -2.03 -38.13
CA PHE A 217 30.15 -1.16 -39.32
C PHE A 217 31.26 -0.12 -39.18
N ASP A 218 32.51 -0.58 -39.05
CA ASP A 218 33.72 0.22 -39.27
C ASP A 218 34.84 -0.72 -39.75
N ASP A 219 34.67 -1.31 -40.93
CA ASP A 219 35.78 -1.83 -41.73
C ASP A 219 35.64 -1.21 -43.13
N GLY A 220 36.65 -0.43 -43.52
CA GLY A 220 36.67 0.46 -44.69
C GLY A 220 36.78 -0.20 -46.06
#